data_AF-A0A7W4YFS7-F1
#
_entry.id   AF-A0A7W4YFS7-F1
#
_cell.length_a   1.000
_cell.length_b   1.000
_cell.length_c   1.000
_cell.angle_alpha   90.00
_cell.angle_beta   90.00
_cell.angle_gamma   90.00
#
_symmetry.space_group_name_H-M   'P 1'
#
loop_
_entity.id
_entity.type
_entity.pdbx_description
1 polymer ?
#
loop_
_entity_poly.entity_id
_entity_poly.type
_entity_poly.pdbx_seq_one_letter_code
_entity_poly.pdbx_strand_id
1 'polypeptide(L)'
;MSAVQTPAPAGSTAPKNTAKKPHRGGTLYRGNEGMWSWVLHRITGVSIFFFLIVHVLDTSLVRVSPEAYNAAIHTYQTPIMGIGEVGLVAAICYHAFNGIRIILIDFLPGGAKYQKLMFWIVIGLCVVTMIGFTPRHLINVFSH
;
A
#
# COMPACT_ATOMS: atom_id res chain seq x y z
N MET A 1 2.05 -11.87 -86.51
CA MET A 1 1.71 -10.63 -85.77
C MET A 1 0.83 -11.07 -84.62
N SER A 2 1.10 -10.91 -83.33
CA SER A 2 2.24 -10.35 -82.58
C SER A 2 2.13 -10.95 -81.18
N ALA A 3 3.27 -11.27 -80.57
CA ALA A 3 3.32 -11.46 -79.12
C ALA A 3 3.01 -10.12 -78.45
N VAL A 4 2.05 -10.10 -77.52
CA VAL A 4 1.89 -8.98 -76.58
C VAL A 4 2.16 -9.55 -75.19
N GLN A 5 3.39 -9.29 -74.76
CA GLN A 5 3.88 -9.52 -73.42
C GLN A 5 3.63 -8.23 -72.64
N THR A 6 2.71 -8.26 -71.68
CA THR A 6 2.44 -7.11 -70.81
C THR A 6 3.30 -7.23 -69.55
N PRO A 7 4.10 -6.22 -69.18
CA PRO A 7 4.93 -6.29 -67.97
C PRO A 7 4.08 -6.02 -66.72
N ALA A 8 4.36 -6.77 -65.64
CA ALA A 8 3.81 -6.52 -64.32
C ALA A 8 4.50 -5.29 -63.69
N PRO A 9 3.76 -4.37 -63.03
CA PRO A 9 4.40 -3.39 -62.16
C PRO A 9 4.81 -4.07 -60.85
N ALA A 10 6.11 -4.25 -60.67
CA ALA A 10 6.71 -4.64 -59.40
C ALA A 10 6.52 -3.53 -58.36
N GLY A 11 5.42 -3.59 -57.62
CA GLY A 11 5.23 -2.84 -56.39
C GLY A 11 6.23 -3.36 -55.34
N SER A 12 7.31 -2.61 -55.13
CA SER A 12 8.29 -2.85 -54.08
C SER A 12 7.60 -2.85 -52.70
N THR A 13 7.44 -4.03 -52.10
CA THR A 13 6.98 -4.23 -50.71
C THR A 13 8.16 -4.26 -49.76
N ALA A 14 9.02 -3.24 -49.80
CA ALA A 14 10.08 -3.11 -48.80
C ALA A 14 9.46 -2.74 -47.43
N PRO A 15 9.64 -3.52 -46.36
CA PRO A 15 9.17 -3.14 -45.04
C PRO A 15 9.96 -1.92 -44.56
N LYS A 16 9.27 -0.84 -44.20
CA LYS A 16 9.88 0.32 -43.54
C LYS A 16 10.39 -0.12 -42.17
N ASN A 17 11.68 -0.41 -42.07
CA ASN A 17 12.37 -0.59 -40.80
C ASN A 17 12.35 0.73 -40.02
N THR A 18 11.37 0.88 -39.13
CA THR A 18 11.35 1.98 -38.15
C THR A 18 12.35 1.64 -37.06
N ALA A 19 13.52 2.26 -37.11
CA ALA A 19 14.54 2.12 -36.07
C ALA A 19 13.94 2.48 -34.70
N LYS A 20 13.77 1.50 -33.82
CA LYS A 20 13.38 1.73 -32.41
C LYS A 20 14.47 2.56 -31.75
N LYS A 21 14.12 3.76 -31.28
CA LYS A 21 15.03 4.61 -30.51
C LYS A 21 15.50 3.85 -29.25
N PRO A 22 16.82 3.79 -28.97
CA PRO A 22 17.31 3.12 -27.78
C PRO A 22 16.85 3.90 -26.54
N HIS A 23 16.10 3.23 -25.67
CA HIS A 23 15.73 3.76 -24.35
C HIS A 23 17.02 3.86 -23.52
N ARG A 24 17.57 5.07 -23.42
CA ARG A 24 18.68 5.35 -22.50
C ARG A 24 18.17 5.17 -21.07
N GLY A 25 18.95 4.45 -20.26
CA GLY A 25 18.55 3.87 -18.99
C GLY A 25 18.06 4.84 -17.91
N GLY A 26 17.30 4.26 -16.97
CA GLY A 26 16.83 4.92 -15.75
C GLY A 26 15.36 5.31 -15.74
N THR A 27 14.44 4.44 -16.19
CA THR A 27 13.00 4.69 -16.08
C THR A 27 12.52 4.36 -14.66
N LEU A 28 12.78 5.24 -13.67
CA LEU A 28 12.09 5.11 -12.39
C LEU A 28 10.59 5.27 -12.65
N TYR A 29 9.82 4.20 -12.47
CA TYR A 29 8.38 4.22 -12.68
C TYR A 29 7.75 5.29 -11.79
N ARG A 30 7.07 6.27 -12.39
CA ARG A 30 6.37 7.33 -11.68
C ARG A 30 5.08 6.73 -11.13
N GLY A 31 5.19 6.06 -9.98
CA GLY A 31 4.12 5.30 -9.34
C GLY A 31 2.78 6.03 -9.35
N ASN A 32 1.77 5.44 -9.98
CA ASN A 32 0.38 5.92 -9.89
C ASN A 32 -0.23 5.60 -8.51
N GLU A 33 -1.37 6.19 -8.18
CA GLU A 33 -2.05 6.05 -6.89
C GLU A 33 -2.30 4.57 -6.53
N GLY A 34 -2.60 3.75 -7.54
CA GLY A 34 -2.76 2.30 -7.38
C GLY A 34 -1.48 1.57 -6.96
N MET A 35 -0.31 1.98 -7.47
CA MET A 35 0.97 1.37 -7.07
C MET A 35 1.29 1.68 -5.61
N TRP A 36 1.19 2.95 -5.23
CA TRP A 36 1.43 3.37 -3.85
C TRP A 36 0.43 2.74 -2.88
N SER A 37 -0.84 2.64 -3.28
CA SER A 37 -1.85 1.94 -2.50
C SER A 37 -1.47 0.48 -2.22
N TRP A 38 -0.99 -0.23 -3.24
CA TRP A 38 -0.54 -1.60 -3.10
C TRP A 38 0.71 -1.73 -2.21
N VAL A 39 1.72 -0.87 -2.43
CA VAL A 39 2.97 -0.88 -1.64
C VAL A 39 2.65 -0.67 -0.17
N LEU A 40 1.89 0.40 0.14
CA LEU A 40 1.52 0.73 1.51
C LEU A 40 0.72 -0.40 2.17
N HIS A 41 -0.22 -1.01 1.45
CA HIS A 41 -1.06 -2.08 2.03
C HIS A 41 -0.23 -3.32 2.41
N ARG A 42 0.79 -3.64 1.61
CA ARG A 42 1.72 -4.73 1.92
C ARG A 42 2.61 -4.40 3.10
N ILE A 43 3.20 -3.20 3.10
CA ILE A 43 4.07 -2.77 4.21
C ILE A 43 3.29 -2.80 5.51
N THR A 44 2.09 -2.19 5.57
CA THR A 44 1.29 -2.19 6.78
C THR A 44 0.85 -3.60 7.19
N GLY A 45 0.48 -4.46 6.24
CA GLY A 45 0.10 -5.84 6.53
C GLY A 45 1.25 -6.67 7.12
N VAL A 46 2.45 -6.55 6.56
CA VAL A 46 3.65 -7.23 7.07
C VAL A 46 4.03 -6.69 8.46
N SER A 47 3.99 -5.37 8.65
CA SER A 47 4.27 -4.76 9.96
C SER A 47 3.28 -5.23 11.03
N ILE A 48 1.98 -5.25 10.71
CA ILE A 48 0.93 -5.74 11.63
C ILE A 48 1.13 -7.23 11.93
N PHE A 49 1.49 -8.05 10.93
CA PHE A 49 1.75 -9.47 11.15
C PHE A 49 2.87 -9.71 12.18
N PHE A 50 4.02 -9.03 12.03
CA PHE A 50 5.11 -9.16 13.01
C PHE A 50 4.76 -8.55 14.37
N PHE A 51 4.03 -7.43 14.39
CA PHE A 51 3.48 -6.89 15.63
C PHE A 51 2.61 -7.92 16.35
N LEU A 52 1.71 -8.61 15.63
CA LEU A 52 0.80 -9.59 16.22
C LEU A 52 1.54 -10.78 16.84
N ILE A 53 2.67 -11.22 16.27
CA ILE A 53 3.49 -12.27 16.89
C ILE A 53 3.98 -11.82 18.27
N VAL A 54 4.65 -10.66 18.35
CA VAL A 54 5.17 -10.13 19.62
C VAL A 54 4.03 -9.85 20.59
N HIS A 55 2.96 -9.21 20.10
CA HIS A 55 1.80 -8.83 20.91
C HIS A 55 1.10 -10.02 21.56
N VAL A 56 0.91 -11.12 20.82
CA VAL A 56 0.27 -12.34 21.36
C VAL A 56 1.19 -13.01 22.40
N LEU A 57 2.49 -13.10 22.13
CA LEU A 57 3.46 -13.65 23.08
C LEU A 57 3.48 -12.85 24.39
N ASP A 58 3.56 -11.52 24.30
CA ASP A 58 3.60 -10.66 25.49
C ASP A 58 2.28 -10.70 26.27
N THR A 59 1.15 -10.67 25.57
CA THR A 59 -0.17 -10.78 26.22
C THR A 59 -0.33 -12.15 26.89
N SER A 60 0.27 -13.21 26.35
CA SER A 60 0.21 -14.55 26.95
C SER A 60 0.89 -14.64 28.32
N LEU A 61 1.82 -13.71 28.65
CA LEU A 61 2.45 -13.64 29.98
C LEU A 61 1.45 -13.42 31.12
N VAL A 62 0.25 -12.88 30.81
CA VAL A 62 -0.87 -12.78 31.77
C VAL A 62 -1.26 -14.15 32.36
N ARG A 63 -0.94 -15.25 31.66
CA ARG A 63 -1.19 -16.63 32.09
C ARG A 63 0.00 -17.28 32.79
N VAL A 64 1.16 -16.62 32.83
CA VAL A 64 2.40 -17.17 33.41
C VAL A 64 2.59 -16.65 34.83
N SER A 65 2.80 -15.35 35.00
CA SER A 65 2.85 -14.72 36.32
C SER A 65 2.58 -13.21 36.22
N PRO A 66 1.97 -12.60 37.26
CA PRO A 66 1.77 -11.16 37.31
C PRO A 66 3.07 -10.36 37.19
N GLU A 67 4.15 -10.85 37.80
CA GLU A 67 5.46 -10.19 37.80
C GLU A 67 6.07 -10.14 36.40
N ALA A 68 6.01 -11.25 35.66
CA ALA A 68 6.52 -11.31 34.29
C ALA A 68 5.75 -10.37 33.35
N TYR A 69 4.42 -10.34 33.48
CA TYR A 69 3.57 -9.43 32.71
C TYR A 69 3.86 -7.95 33.04
N ASN A 70 3.93 -7.60 34.33
CA ASN A 70 4.21 -6.24 34.76
C ASN A 70 5.59 -5.76 34.31
N ALA A 71 6.60 -6.63 34.38
CA ALA A 71 7.94 -6.32 33.88
C ALA A 71 7.93 -6.02 32.37
N ALA A 72 7.23 -6.84 31.57
CA ALA A 72 7.09 -6.61 30.13
C ALA A 72 6.38 -5.29 29.83
N ILE A 73 5.21 -5.04 30.43
CA ILE A 73 4.44 -3.80 30.21
C ILE A 73 5.24 -2.56 30.61
N HIS A 74 6.02 -2.61 31.70
CA HIS A 74 6.85 -1.49 32.11
C HIS A 74 7.88 -1.09 31.05
N THR A 75 8.38 -2.03 30.23
CA THR A 75 9.29 -1.70 29.12
C THR A 75 8.61 -0.95 27.97
N TYR A 76 7.28 -1.09 27.84
CA TYR A 76 6.50 -0.45 26.78
C TYR A 76 5.98 0.94 27.15
N GLN A 77 5.99 1.30 28.43
CA GLN A 77 5.52 2.61 28.92
C GLN A 77 6.59 3.71 28.75
N THR A 78 7.08 3.90 27.53
CA THR A 78 8.04 4.95 27.21
C THR A 78 7.51 5.88 26.12
N PRO A 79 7.90 7.17 26.09
CA PRO A 79 7.45 8.09 25.05
C PRO A 79 7.78 7.64 23.62
N ILE A 80 8.90 6.95 23.44
CA ILE A 80 9.31 6.38 22.15
C ILE A 80 8.31 5.31 21.70
N MET A 81 7.92 4.41 22.60
CA MET A 81 6.90 3.40 22.33
C MET A 81 5.54 4.06 22.07
N GLY A 82 5.19 5.12 22.81
CA GLY A 82 3.98 5.90 22.56
C GLY A 82 3.92 6.55 21.17
N ILE A 83 5.04 7.00 20.62
CA ILE A 83 5.14 7.44 19.20
C ILE A 83 4.98 6.24 18.26
N GLY A 84 5.60 5.10 18.61
CA GLY A 84 5.44 3.84 17.89
C GLY A 84 3.99 3.39 17.79
N GLU A 85 3.19 3.56 18.86
CA GLU A 85 1.76 3.28 18.88
C GLU A 85 0.97 4.15 17.90
N VAL A 86 1.34 5.43 17.72
CA VAL A 86 0.75 6.27 16.67
C VAL A 86 1.00 5.68 15.29
N GLY A 87 2.24 5.25 15.02
CA GLY A 87 2.61 4.58 13.77
C GLY A 87 1.85 3.27 13.56
N LEU A 88 1.71 2.46 14.61
CA LEU A 88 0.98 1.20 14.58
C LEU A 88 -0.51 1.42 14.29
N VAL A 89 -1.16 2.37 14.97
CA VAL A 89 -2.58 2.71 14.73
C VAL A 89 -2.77 3.24 13.31
N ALA A 90 -1.85 4.09 12.81
CA ALA A 90 -1.89 4.55 11.42
C ALA A 90 -1.80 3.38 10.42
N ALA A 91 -0.91 2.41 10.68
CA ALA A 91 -0.77 1.22 9.86
C ALA A 91 -2.04 0.36 9.85
N ILE A 92 -2.66 0.14 11.02
CA ILE A 92 -3.91 -0.61 11.17
C ILE A 92 -5.06 0.09 10.45
N CYS A 93 -5.25 1.39 10.67
CA CYS A 93 -6.30 2.17 10.02
C CYS A 93 -6.18 2.12 8.49
N TYR A 94 -4.98 2.36 7.96
CA TYR A 94 -4.74 2.29 6.53
C TYR A 94 -4.97 0.88 5.98
N HIS A 95 -4.45 -0.16 6.65
CA HIS A 95 -4.59 -1.54 6.22
C HIS A 95 -6.06 -1.95 6.13
N ALA A 96 -6.85 -1.65 7.16
CA ALA A 96 -8.27 -1.97 7.23
C ALA A 96 -9.08 -1.25 6.15
N PHE A 97 -8.97 0.08 6.06
CA PHE A 97 -9.73 0.85 5.08
C PHE A 97 -9.33 0.53 3.64
N ASN A 98 -8.03 0.35 3.37
CA ASN A 98 -7.59 -0.02 2.03
C ASN A 98 -7.98 -1.48 1.68
N GLY A 99 -8.03 -2.39 2.66
CA GLY A 99 -8.56 -3.74 2.47
C GLY A 99 -10.04 -3.74 2.07
N ILE A 100 -10.87 -2.91 2.73
CA ILE A 100 -12.27 -2.69 2.33
C ILE A 100 -12.35 -2.14 0.91
N ARG A 101 -11.50 -1.16 0.54
CA ARG A 101 -11.44 -0.66 -0.83
C ARG A 101 -11.15 -1.77 -1.85
N ILE A 102 -10.20 -2.66 -1.56
CA ILE A 102 -9.86 -3.79 -2.45
C ILE A 102 -11.07 -4.71 -2.60
N ILE A 103 -11.71 -5.11 -1.50
CA ILE A 103 -12.95 -5.91 -1.51
C ILE A 103 -14.02 -5.23 -2.37
N LEU A 104 -14.27 -3.94 -2.19
CA LEU A 104 -15.28 -3.23 -2.98
C LEU A 104 -14.92 -3.17 -4.47
N ILE A 105 -13.63 -3.04 -4.83
CA ILE A 105 -13.17 -3.06 -6.23
C ILE A 105 -13.39 -4.44 -6.86
N ASP A 106 -13.12 -5.51 -6.12
CA ASP A 106 -13.19 -6.89 -6.61
C ASP A 106 -14.65 -7.39 -6.74
N PHE A 107 -15.54 -6.97 -5.85
CA PHE A 107 -16.90 -7.52 -5.77
C PHE A 107 -17.99 -6.61 -6.35
N LEU A 108 -17.77 -5.30 -6.52
CA LEU A 108 -18.78 -4.41 -7.11
C LEU A 108 -18.65 -4.30 -8.64
N PRO A 109 -19.76 -4.41 -9.40
CA PRO A 109 -19.75 -4.17 -10.84
C PRO A 109 -19.20 -2.78 -11.18
N GLY A 110 -18.07 -2.75 -11.89
CA GLY A 110 -17.41 -1.51 -12.28
C GLY A 110 -16.61 -0.82 -11.17
N GLY A 111 -16.31 -1.48 -10.04
CA GLY A 111 -15.54 -0.91 -8.93
C GLY A 111 -14.17 -0.33 -9.35
N ALA A 112 -13.49 -0.99 -10.29
CA ALA A 112 -12.22 -0.51 -10.85
C ALA A 112 -12.30 0.88 -11.52
N LYS A 113 -13.49 1.31 -12.00
CA LYS A 113 -13.69 2.65 -12.57
C LYS A 113 -13.53 3.76 -11.53
N TYR A 114 -13.88 3.47 -10.27
CA TYR A 114 -13.87 4.44 -9.17
C TYR A 114 -12.62 4.31 -8.28
N GLN A 115 -11.63 3.49 -8.67
CA GLN A 115 -10.47 3.16 -7.83
C GLN A 115 -9.71 4.37 -7.28
N LYS A 116 -9.66 5.48 -8.03
CA LYS A 116 -8.98 6.73 -7.65
C LYS A 116 -9.76 7.49 -6.59
N LEU A 117 -11.08 7.65 -6.81
CA LEU A 117 -11.97 8.26 -5.83
C LEU A 117 -11.95 7.46 -4.52
N MET A 118 -12.09 6.14 -4.60
CA MET A 118 -12.05 5.26 -3.43
C MET A 118 -10.72 5.33 -2.69
N PHE A 119 -9.58 5.47 -3.40
CA PHE A 119 -8.27 5.66 -2.76
C PHE A 119 -8.24 6.95 -1.93
N TRP A 120 -8.69 8.07 -2.49
CA TRP A 120 -8.73 9.34 -1.77
C TRP A 120 -9.73 9.33 -0.61
N ILE A 121 -10.85 8.62 -0.74
CA ILE A 121 -11.77 8.37 0.38
C ILE A 121 -11.04 7.62 1.51
N VAL A 122 -10.31 6.55 1.20
CA VAL A 122 -9.50 5.82 2.18
C VAL A 122 -8.50 6.74 2.89
N ILE A 123 -7.77 7.56 2.14
CA ILE A 123 -6.83 8.53 2.72
C ILE A 123 -7.56 9.54 3.62
N GLY A 124 -8.69 10.09 3.17
CA GLY A 124 -9.51 11.01 3.96
C GLY A 124 -9.98 10.39 5.27
N LEU A 125 -10.49 9.16 5.23
CA LEU A 125 -10.91 8.40 6.41
C LEU A 125 -9.74 8.18 7.37
N CYS A 126 -8.58 7.74 6.86
CA CYS A 126 -7.38 7.58 7.68
C CYS A 126 -6.99 8.88 8.38
N VAL A 127 -6.95 10.00 7.65
CA VAL A 127 -6.60 11.31 8.20
C VAL A 127 -7.59 11.74 9.28
N VAL A 128 -8.89 11.64 9.03
CA VAL A 128 -9.93 11.99 10.00
C VAL A 128 -9.80 11.15 11.27
N THR A 129 -9.62 9.83 11.15
CA THR A 129 -9.41 8.94 12.30
C THR A 129 -8.14 9.32 13.07
N MET A 130 -7.03 9.56 12.39
CA MET A 130 -5.76 9.93 13.03
C MET A 130 -5.81 11.31 13.69
N ILE A 131 -6.55 12.28 13.14
CA ILE A 131 -6.76 13.59 13.78
C ILE A 131 -7.53 13.45 15.10
N GLY A 132 -8.51 12.55 15.16
CA GLY A 132 -9.23 12.27 16.42
C GLY A 132 -8.35 11.55 17.45
N PHE A 133 -7.54 10.60 17.02
CA PHE A 133 -6.72 9.76 17.89
C PHE A 133 -5.44 10.46 18.38
N THR A 134 -4.64 11.00 17.46
CA THR A 134 -3.24 11.39 17.72
C THR A 134 -3.10 12.45 18.81
N PRO A 135 -3.85 13.56 18.81
CA PRO A 135 -3.69 14.60 19.84
C PRO A 135 -3.99 14.06 21.23
N ARG A 136 -5.08 13.28 21.37
CA ARG A 136 -5.47 12.70 22.64
C ARG A 136 -4.44 11.69 23.14
N HIS A 137 -3.93 10.86 22.23
CA HIS A 137 -2.90 9.87 22.53
C HIS A 137 -1.61 10.52 23.00
N LEU A 138 -1.09 11.49 22.24
CA LEU A 138 0.16 12.18 22.58
C LEU A 138 0.05 12.96 23.89
N ILE A 139 -1.10 13.57 24.18
CA ILE A 139 -1.34 14.20 25.50
C ILE A 139 -1.14 13.16 26.61
N ASN A 140 -1.72 11.95 26.49
CA ASN A 140 -1.55 10.91 27.50
C ASN A 140 -0.11 10.39 27.60
N VAL A 141 0.58 10.21 26.47
CA VAL A 141 1.95 9.71 26.42
C VAL A 141 2.93 10.68 27.10
N PHE A 142 2.71 12.00 26.99
CA PHE A 142 3.61 13.02 27.53
C PHE A 142 3.13 13.68 28.84
N SER A 143 1.95 13.31 29.36
CA SER A 143 1.41 13.87 30.61
C SER A 143 1.88 13.15 31.89
N HIS A 144 2.73 12.13 31.77
CA HIS A 144 3.23 11.30 32.86
C HIS A 144 4.71 11.52 33.10
#